data_AF-E0W3W5-F1
#
_entry.id   AF-E0W3W5-F1
#
_cell.length_a   1.000
_cell.length_b   1.000
_cell.length_c   1.000
_cell.angle_alpha   90.00
_cell.angle_beta   90.00
_cell.angle_gamma   90.00
#
_symmetry.space_group_name_H-M   'P 1'
#
loop_
_entity.id
_entity.type
_entity.pdbx_description
1 polymer ?
#
loop_
_entity_poly.entity_id
_entity_poly.type
_entity_poly.pdbx_seq_one_letter_code
_entity_poly.pdbx_strand_id
1 'polypeptide(L)'
;MEFQGESIDMIESDNVGPGQAFAHFIVMEELIDKLTILNYDQEFVKDLKMKSLSRHYFAIQTNPGEQFYLFASLAGWLIRKCGKSFEQPQEYDDPNSIISNIFDILRSLNINVNFPPSRIKQGFGEHVIYILDQLADEAIKILNIKWSHPELVKEVEEAVEEIEDEAELILEKVEEEMATFFCDDDDDESAINLEDLRNIQIFKDFQENQQKPEEILKSNVTSEEWLVELERVLPQLKVTIKTDSRDWRNHLEQMQKFNSSIEEVLPVTKSQLDKLHGDITNSLAKISTREKHINSQLEPLLINFRNNQDELSKLTELYKNANEKMTEKSKVLTQITEELEHIKKEMEERGASMTDGAPLINIKKAIAKIKNEIIELDVKIGVFENEILQQKLKDKTFYQQDIDSPTFILS
;
A
#
# COMPACT_ATOMS: atom_id res chain seq x y z
N MET A 1 -16.49 6.93 -23.27
CA MET A 1 -15.77 7.85 -22.36
C MET A 1 -14.31 7.53 -22.52
N GLU A 2 -13.61 8.33 -23.32
CA GLU A 2 -12.16 8.28 -23.49
C GLU A 2 -11.52 8.71 -22.17
N PHE A 3 -10.87 7.77 -21.48
CA PHE A 3 -9.93 8.13 -20.43
C PHE A 3 -8.60 8.44 -21.12
N GLN A 4 -8.35 9.73 -21.34
CA GLN A 4 -7.01 10.24 -21.62
C GLN A 4 -6.12 9.88 -20.42
N GLY A 5 -5.17 8.98 -20.64
CA GLY A 5 -4.10 8.72 -19.68
C GLY A 5 -3.16 9.93 -19.68
N GLU A 6 -3.26 10.75 -18.63
CA GLU A 6 -2.27 11.79 -18.36
C GLU A 6 -0.88 11.18 -18.27
N SER A 7 0.06 11.75 -19.04
CA SER A 7 1.47 11.41 -19.00
C SER A 7 2.05 11.85 -17.67
N ILE A 8 2.45 10.88 -16.84
CA ILE A 8 3.25 11.16 -15.65
C ILE A 8 4.71 11.30 -16.12
N ASP A 9 5.09 12.54 -16.46
CA ASP A 9 6.49 12.92 -16.54
C ASP A 9 7.10 12.83 -15.13
N MET A 10 7.82 11.73 -14.86
CA MET A 10 8.64 11.62 -13.65
C MET A 10 9.88 12.50 -13.81
N ILE A 11 9.72 13.75 -13.38
CA ILE A 11 10.80 14.64 -13.00
C ILE A 11 11.63 13.92 -11.92
N GLU A 12 12.93 13.76 -12.16
CA GLU A 12 13.93 13.47 -11.14
C GLU A 12 13.86 14.57 -10.07
N SER A 13 13.04 14.37 -9.05
CA SER A 13 13.02 15.21 -7.85
C SER A 13 13.45 14.36 -6.67
N ASP A 14 14.65 14.64 -6.17
CA ASP A 14 15.35 14.05 -5.01
C ASP A 14 14.62 14.26 -3.66
N ASN A 15 13.29 14.20 -3.64
CA ASN A 15 12.51 14.41 -2.42
C ASN A 15 11.31 13.48 -2.34
N VAL A 16 11.60 12.17 -2.42
CA VAL A 16 10.58 11.13 -2.34
C VAL A 16 10.62 10.51 -0.94
N GLY A 17 9.49 10.54 -0.24
CA GLY A 17 9.36 10.01 1.13
C GLY A 17 9.74 8.54 1.24
N PRO A 18 10.10 8.06 2.45
CA PRO A 18 10.65 6.71 2.66
C PRO A 18 9.71 5.57 2.25
N GLY A 19 8.42 5.85 2.03
CA GLY A 19 7.43 4.87 1.56
C GLY A 19 7.52 4.52 0.07
N GLN A 20 8.02 5.42 -0.80
CA GLN A 20 8.11 5.10 -2.24
C GLN A 20 9.19 4.06 -2.54
N ALA A 21 10.23 4.01 -1.71
CA ALA A 21 11.23 2.95 -1.77
C ALA A 21 10.61 1.56 -1.58
N PHE A 22 9.40 1.44 -1.02
CA PHE A 22 8.68 0.18 -0.86
C PHE A 22 7.51 0.01 -1.84
N ALA A 23 7.25 0.97 -2.74
CA ALA A 23 6.15 0.90 -3.69
C ALA A 23 6.25 -0.32 -4.62
N HIS A 24 7.46 -0.72 -4.99
CA HIS A 24 7.71 -1.89 -5.82
C HIS A 24 7.30 -3.23 -5.17
N PHE A 25 7.15 -3.29 -3.84
CA PHE A 25 6.58 -4.47 -3.18
C PHE A 25 5.07 -4.58 -3.37
N ILE A 26 4.36 -3.44 -3.34
CA ILE A 26 2.91 -3.40 -3.54
C ILE A 26 2.57 -3.77 -4.99
N VAL A 27 3.32 -3.20 -5.95
CA VAL A 27 3.15 -3.53 -7.38
C VAL A 27 3.48 -4.99 -7.66
N MET A 28 4.37 -5.63 -6.89
CA MET A 28 4.63 -7.07 -7.00
C MET A 28 3.45 -7.91 -6.50
N GLU A 29 2.76 -7.49 -5.44
CA GLU A 29 1.53 -8.16 -4.96
C GLU A 29 0.42 -8.03 -6.00
N GLU A 30 0.19 -6.82 -6.53
CA GLU A 30 -0.77 -6.59 -7.61
C GLU A 30 -0.44 -7.41 -8.87
N LEU A 31 0.84 -7.51 -9.22
CA LEU A 31 1.30 -8.34 -10.34
C LEU A 31 0.97 -9.82 -10.11
N ILE A 32 1.15 -10.34 -8.89
CA ILE A 32 0.80 -11.74 -8.59
C ILE A 32 -0.70 -11.96 -8.73
N ASP A 33 -1.52 -11.04 -8.23
CA ASP A 33 -2.98 -11.13 -8.36
C ASP A 33 -3.40 -11.09 -9.84
N LYS A 34 -2.79 -10.21 -10.64
CA LYS A 34 -2.97 -10.14 -12.10
C LYS A 34 -2.53 -11.44 -12.79
N LEU A 35 -1.43 -12.05 -12.35
CA LEU A 35 -0.95 -13.34 -12.87
C LEU A 35 -1.90 -14.49 -12.51
N THR A 36 -2.43 -14.52 -11.29
CA THR A 36 -3.45 -15.50 -10.88
C THR A 36 -4.71 -15.38 -11.73
N ILE A 37 -5.17 -14.16 -12.02
CA ILE A 37 -6.29 -13.90 -12.95
C ILE A 37 -6.01 -14.43 -14.36
N LEU A 38 -4.74 -14.43 -14.79
CA LEU A 38 -4.30 -14.96 -16.08
C LEU A 38 -4.05 -16.49 -16.09
N ASN A 39 -4.49 -17.22 -15.06
CA ASN A 39 -4.29 -18.67 -14.89
C ASN A 39 -2.81 -19.11 -14.83
N TYR A 40 -1.97 -18.30 -14.16
CA TYR A 40 -0.56 -18.59 -13.91
C TYR A 40 -0.30 -19.97 -13.27
N ASP A 41 -1.14 -20.41 -12.34
CA ASP A 41 -0.97 -21.69 -11.63
C ASP A 41 -1.20 -22.93 -12.50
N GLN A 42 -1.99 -22.81 -13.57
CA GLN A 42 -2.26 -23.94 -14.46
C GLN A 42 -1.32 -23.97 -15.66
N GLU A 43 -1.04 -22.84 -16.30
CA GLU A 43 -0.24 -22.83 -17.53
C GLU A 43 1.26 -22.55 -17.29
N PHE A 44 1.61 -21.69 -16.34
CA PHE A 44 3.02 -21.33 -16.13
C PHE A 44 3.71 -22.27 -15.13
N VAL A 45 3.01 -22.70 -14.07
CA VAL A 45 3.59 -23.60 -13.06
C VAL A 45 3.58 -25.06 -13.52
N LYS A 46 2.55 -25.51 -14.25
CA LYS A 46 2.45 -26.92 -14.70
C LYS A 46 3.05 -27.18 -16.09
N ASP A 47 2.79 -26.34 -17.10
CA ASP A 47 3.31 -26.61 -18.46
C ASP A 47 4.78 -26.20 -18.61
N LEU A 48 5.22 -25.14 -17.93
CA LEU A 48 6.59 -24.65 -17.98
C LEU A 48 7.51 -25.18 -16.86
N LYS A 49 6.98 -25.96 -15.91
CA LYS A 49 7.71 -26.56 -14.76
C LYS A 49 8.59 -25.57 -13.97
N MET A 50 8.16 -24.31 -13.87
CA MET A 50 8.89 -23.27 -13.14
C MET A 50 8.43 -23.19 -11.68
N LYS A 51 9.32 -22.71 -10.80
CA LYS A 51 9.03 -22.55 -9.37
C LYS A 51 7.96 -21.49 -9.14
N SER A 52 7.05 -21.73 -8.21
CA SER A 52 6.01 -20.76 -7.84
C SER A 52 6.63 -19.45 -7.37
N LEU A 53 6.14 -18.33 -7.91
CA LEU A 53 6.58 -17.00 -7.53
C LEU A 53 6.11 -16.68 -6.11
N SER A 54 7.06 -16.34 -5.23
CA SER A 54 6.75 -15.80 -3.90
C SER A 54 6.38 -14.32 -3.99
N ARG A 55 5.60 -13.82 -3.02
CA ARG A 55 5.15 -12.42 -2.91
C ARG A 55 6.24 -11.36 -3.05
N HIS A 56 7.49 -11.73 -2.79
CA HIS A 56 8.64 -10.81 -2.79
C HIS A 56 9.74 -11.24 -3.78
N TYR A 57 9.45 -12.18 -4.70
CA TYR A 57 10.49 -12.90 -5.45
C TYR A 57 11.31 -12.01 -6.40
N PHE A 58 10.69 -11.04 -7.07
CA PHE A 58 11.41 -10.06 -7.91
C PHE A 58 11.77 -8.77 -7.16
N ALA A 59 11.22 -8.57 -5.96
CA ALA A 59 11.48 -7.40 -5.13
C ALA A 59 12.77 -7.54 -4.29
N ILE A 60 13.14 -8.78 -3.92
CA ILE A 60 14.35 -9.08 -3.14
C ILE A 60 15.39 -9.76 -4.03
N GLN A 61 16.63 -9.29 -4.00
CA GLN A 61 17.75 -9.97 -4.65
C GLN A 61 17.98 -11.34 -4.01
N THR A 62 17.72 -12.41 -4.76
CA THR A 62 17.99 -13.78 -4.31
C THR A 62 19.12 -14.37 -5.13
N ASN A 63 18.88 -14.54 -6.43
CA ASN A 63 19.85 -15.05 -7.39
C ASN A 63 19.66 -14.32 -8.73
N PRO A 64 20.52 -13.35 -9.07
CA PRO A 64 20.33 -12.51 -10.26
C PRO A 64 20.21 -13.28 -11.59
N GLY A 65 20.92 -14.40 -11.74
CA GLY A 65 20.89 -15.20 -12.97
C GLY A 65 19.59 -15.99 -13.14
N GLU A 66 19.14 -16.65 -12.07
CA GLU A 66 17.88 -17.39 -12.04
C GLU A 66 16.67 -16.44 -12.12
N GLN A 67 16.74 -15.31 -11.42
CA GLN A 67 15.70 -14.28 -11.45
C GLN A 67 15.58 -13.66 -12.84
N PHE A 68 16.68 -13.41 -13.54
CA PHE A 68 16.65 -12.94 -14.92
C PHE A 68 16.03 -13.98 -15.87
N TYR A 69 16.37 -15.26 -15.72
CA TYR A 69 15.80 -16.34 -16.54
C TYR A 69 14.29 -16.51 -16.30
N LEU A 70 13.86 -16.43 -15.05
CA LEU A 70 12.43 -16.45 -14.70
C LEU A 70 11.69 -15.21 -15.20
N PHE A 71 12.29 -14.02 -15.10
CA PHE A 71 11.75 -12.81 -15.69
C PHE A 71 11.58 -12.95 -17.22
N ALA A 72 12.62 -13.41 -17.90
CA ALA A 72 12.61 -13.58 -19.36
C ALA A 72 11.56 -14.61 -19.81
N SER A 73 11.43 -15.72 -19.06
CA SER A 73 10.42 -16.75 -19.29
C SER A 73 8.99 -16.23 -19.04
N LEU A 74 8.80 -15.47 -17.96
CA LEU A 74 7.50 -14.89 -17.61
C LEU A 74 7.08 -13.79 -18.59
N ALA A 75 7.98 -12.89 -18.94
CA ALA A 75 7.76 -11.88 -19.97
C ALA A 75 7.42 -12.55 -21.31
N GLY A 76 8.14 -13.61 -21.67
CA GLY A 76 7.85 -14.39 -22.87
C GLY A 76 6.46 -15.04 -22.88
N TRP A 77 6.03 -15.57 -21.73
CA TRP A 77 4.69 -16.13 -21.57
C TRP A 77 3.60 -15.04 -21.69
N LEU A 78 3.76 -13.91 -21.01
CA LEU A 78 2.84 -12.77 -21.10
C LEU A 78 2.74 -12.23 -22.54
N ILE A 79 3.87 -12.13 -23.24
CA ILE A 79 3.90 -11.70 -24.64
C ILE A 79 3.12 -12.65 -25.56
N ARG A 80 3.23 -13.97 -25.34
CA ARG A 80 2.42 -14.97 -26.07
C ARG A 80 0.94 -14.80 -25.79
N LYS A 81 0.57 -14.48 -24.54
CA LYS A 81 -0.82 -14.17 -24.16
C LYS A 81 -1.34 -12.90 -24.82
N CYS A 82 -0.47 -11.92 -25.08
CA CYS A 82 -0.80 -10.74 -25.88
C CYS A 82 -0.88 -11.01 -27.41
N GLY A 83 -0.79 -12.28 -27.85
CA GLY A 83 -0.94 -12.68 -29.26
C GLY A 83 0.31 -12.49 -30.12
N LYS A 84 1.48 -12.27 -29.52
CA LYS A 84 2.76 -12.12 -30.24
C LYS A 84 3.65 -13.35 -30.04
N SER A 85 4.31 -13.81 -31.09
CA SER A 85 5.22 -14.95 -31.01
C SER A 85 6.52 -14.55 -30.30
N PHE A 86 6.83 -15.20 -29.19
CA PHE A 86 8.09 -15.07 -28.48
C PHE A 86 8.68 -16.47 -28.24
N GLU A 87 9.88 -16.74 -28.73
CA GLU A 87 10.57 -18.00 -28.46
C GLU A 87 11.02 -18.03 -27.00
N GLN A 88 10.91 -19.19 -26.34
CA GLN A 88 11.25 -19.28 -24.93
C GLN A 88 12.76 -19.11 -24.80
N PRO A 89 13.23 -18.09 -24.06
CA PRO A 89 14.66 -17.83 -23.93
C PRO A 89 15.31 -19.00 -23.17
N GLN A 90 16.41 -19.54 -23.68
CA GLN A 90 17.19 -20.57 -22.98
C GLN A 90 18.19 -19.93 -22.01
N GLU A 91 18.63 -20.68 -20.98
CA GLU A 91 19.59 -20.20 -19.96
C GLU A 91 20.94 -19.71 -20.53
N TYR A 92 21.25 -20.03 -21.80
CA TYR A 92 22.49 -19.66 -22.50
C TYR A 92 22.33 -18.52 -23.52
N ASP A 93 21.13 -17.99 -23.70
CA ASP A 93 20.89 -16.88 -24.62
C ASP A 93 21.45 -15.56 -24.07
N ASP A 94 21.97 -14.69 -24.94
CA ASP A 94 22.56 -13.41 -24.52
C ASP A 94 21.47 -12.53 -23.86
N PRO A 95 21.61 -12.17 -22.56
CA PRO A 95 20.64 -11.36 -21.84
C PRO A 95 20.28 -10.06 -22.54
N ASN A 96 21.24 -9.43 -23.22
CA ASN A 96 21.01 -8.17 -23.92
C ASN A 96 20.13 -8.33 -25.17
N SER A 97 20.23 -9.47 -25.85
CA SER A 97 19.42 -9.80 -27.03
C SER A 97 17.96 -10.03 -26.62
N ILE A 98 17.74 -10.78 -25.54
CA ILE A 98 16.40 -11.01 -24.96
C ILE A 98 15.76 -9.70 -24.52
N ILE A 99 16.50 -8.85 -23.79
CA ILE A 99 16.00 -7.54 -23.34
C ILE A 99 15.62 -6.66 -24.53
N SER A 100 16.44 -6.67 -25.60
CA SER A 100 16.16 -5.89 -26.81
C SER A 100 14.89 -6.38 -27.51
N ASN A 101 14.71 -7.69 -27.64
CA ASN A 101 13.49 -8.28 -28.20
C ASN A 101 12.25 -7.94 -27.36
N ILE A 102 12.35 -8.00 -26.03
CA ILE A 102 11.26 -7.60 -25.12
C ILE A 102 10.93 -6.10 -25.31
N PHE A 103 11.94 -5.23 -25.45
CA PHE A 103 11.71 -3.80 -25.69
C PHE A 103 11.05 -3.50 -27.04
N ASP A 104 11.42 -4.20 -28.11
CA ASP A 104 10.78 -4.01 -29.42
C ASP A 104 9.31 -4.49 -29.40
N ILE A 105 9.03 -5.51 -28.61
CA ILE A 105 7.66 -6.00 -28.39
C ILE A 105 6.85 -5.02 -27.53
N LEU A 106 7.45 -4.43 -26.50
CA LEU A 106 6.82 -3.39 -25.67
C LEU A 106 6.51 -2.11 -26.47
N ARG A 107 7.45 -1.68 -27.33
CA ARG A 107 7.23 -0.55 -28.25
C ARG A 107 6.06 -0.81 -29.20
N SER A 108 5.95 -2.03 -29.70
CA SER A 108 4.82 -2.42 -30.56
C SER A 108 3.52 -2.68 -29.80
N LEU A 109 3.52 -2.64 -28.45
CA LEU A 109 2.33 -2.56 -27.59
C LEU A 109 2.06 -1.12 -27.10
N ASN A 110 2.79 -0.14 -27.63
CA ASN A 110 2.68 1.29 -27.27
C ASN A 110 3.05 1.63 -25.81
N ILE A 111 3.85 0.77 -25.16
CA ILE A 111 4.39 1.01 -23.81
C ILE A 111 5.77 1.65 -23.95
N ASN A 112 5.96 2.87 -23.42
CA ASN A 112 7.23 3.59 -23.49
C ASN A 112 8.13 3.22 -22.30
N VAL A 113 9.22 2.51 -22.56
CA VAL A 113 10.17 2.05 -21.54
C VAL A 113 11.55 2.65 -21.83
N ASN A 114 11.92 3.70 -21.09
CA ASN A 114 13.20 4.39 -21.23
C ASN A 114 14.11 4.10 -20.03
N PHE A 115 14.52 2.84 -19.89
CA PHE A 115 15.45 2.42 -18.84
C PHE A 115 16.69 1.74 -19.45
N PRO A 116 17.88 1.91 -18.85
CA PRO A 116 19.10 1.26 -19.35
C PRO A 116 19.02 -0.28 -19.19
N PRO A 117 19.39 -1.07 -20.22
CA PRO A 117 19.37 -2.55 -20.17
C PRO A 117 20.12 -3.16 -18.97
N SER A 118 21.13 -2.44 -18.45
CA SER A 118 21.90 -2.81 -17.27
C SER A 118 21.06 -2.98 -16.00
N ARG A 119 19.91 -2.30 -15.88
CA ARG A 119 19.01 -2.40 -14.72
C ARG A 119 18.07 -3.61 -14.80
N ILE A 120 17.74 -4.05 -16.01
CA ILE A 120 16.92 -5.26 -16.23
C ILE A 120 17.77 -6.52 -16.11
N LYS A 121 19.04 -6.45 -16.54
CA LYS A 121 20.01 -7.54 -16.41
C LYS A 121 20.24 -8.00 -14.97
N GLN A 122 19.92 -7.15 -13.98
CA GLN A 122 20.02 -7.51 -12.56
C GLN A 122 18.97 -8.56 -12.16
N GLY A 123 17.87 -8.70 -12.91
CA GLY A 123 16.85 -9.72 -12.67
C GLY A 123 15.90 -9.43 -11.50
N PHE A 124 16.15 -8.38 -10.72
CA PHE A 124 15.31 -7.96 -9.59
C PHE A 124 15.19 -6.43 -9.55
N GLY A 125 14.10 -5.94 -8.94
CA GLY A 125 13.85 -4.52 -8.69
C GLY A 125 12.67 -3.93 -9.47
N GLU A 126 12.42 -2.65 -9.21
CA GLU A 126 11.26 -1.89 -9.69
C GLU A 126 11.07 -1.94 -11.21
N HIS A 127 12.15 -1.83 -11.98
CA HIS A 127 12.12 -1.81 -13.45
C HIS A 127 11.67 -3.16 -14.05
N VAL A 128 12.01 -4.27 -13.39
CA VAL A 128 11.64 -5.64 -13.80
C VAL A 128 10.16 -5.86 -13.53
N ILE A 129 9.70 -5.44 -12.34
CA ILE A 129 8.30 -5.54 -11.91
C ILE A 129 7.41 -4.67 -12.80
N TYR A 130 7.81 -3.44 -13.09
CA TYR A 130 7.06 -2.53 -13.97
C TYR A 130 6.84 -3.11 -15.37
N ILE A 131 7.86 -3.73 -15.97
CA ILE A 131 7.71 -4.35 -17.30
C ILE A 131 6.71 -5.50 -17.25
N LEU A 132 6.78 -6.35 -16.22
CA LEU A 132 5.86 -7.47 -16.05
C LEU A 132 4.43 -6.99 -15.79
N ASP A 133 4.27 -5.95 -14.99
CA ASP A 133 2.98 -5.35 -14.66
C ASP A 133 2.28 -4.75 -15.90
N GLN A 134 3.01 -3.97 -16.69
CA GLN A 134 2.47 -3.42 -17.94
C GLN A 134 2.15 -4.51 -18.97
N LEU A 135 2.97 -5.56 -19.05
CA LEU A 135 2.67 -6.72 -19.91
C LEU A 135 1.45 -7.49 -19.42
N ALA A 136 1.28 -7.64 -18.11
CA ALA A 136 0.11 -8.29 -17.52
C ALA A 136 -1.16 -7.47 -17.76
N ASP A 137 -1.10 -6.15 -17.62
CA ASP A 137 -2.23 -5.27 -17.91
C ASP A 137 -2.65 -5.32 -19.38
N GLU A 138 -1.69 -5.29 -20.31
CA GLU A 138 -2.00 -5.46 -21.73
C GLU A 138 -2.53 -6.86 -22.05
N ALA A 139 -2.01 -7.90 -21.38
CA ALA A 139 -2.55 -9.25 -21.53
C ALA A 139 -4.01 -9.34 -21.05
N ILE A 140 -4.33 -8.75 -19.89
CA ILE A 140 -5.70 -8.71 -19.35
C ILE A 140 -6.64 -7.94 -20.27
N LYS A 141 -6.21 -6.79 -20.80
CA LYS A 141 -6.99 -5.98 -21.75
C LYS A 141 -7.32 -6.75 -23.03
N ILE A 142 -6.34 -7.48 -23.58
CA ILE A 142 -6.52 -8.28 -24.81
C ILE A 142 -7.38 -9.51 -24.55
N LEU A 143 -7.22 -10.16 -23.39
CA LEU A 143 -8.01 -11.33 -23.00
C LEU A 143 -9.46 -10.99 -22.63
N ASN A 144 -9.78 -9.71 -22.38
CA ASN A 144 -11.12 -9.18 -22.07
C ASN A 144 -11.90 -10.11 -21.12
N ILE A 145 -11.25 -10.44 -20.00
CA ILE A 145 -11.69 -11.47 -19.06
C ILE A 145 -13.06 -11.03 -18.50
N LYS A 146 -14.10 -11.77 -18.89
CA LYS A 146 -15.41 -11.66 -18.25
C LYS A 146 -15.30 -12.39 -16.92
N TRP A 147 -15.50 -11.65 -15.83
CA TRP A 147 -15.68 -12.23 -14.50
C TRP A 147 -16.85 -13.22 -14.57
N SER A 148 -16.55 -14.51 -14.63
CA SER A 148 -17.55 -15.55 -14.48
C SER A 148 -18.00 -15.54 -13.02
N HIS A 149 -19.32 -15.62 -12.80
CA HIS A 149 -19.88 -15.79 -11.46
C HIS A 149 -19.18 -16.98 -10.77
N PRO A 150 -18.84 -16.90 -9.47
CA PRO A 150 -18.14 -17.98 -8.79
C PRO A 150 -18.97 -19.26 -8.88
N GLU A 151 -18.56 -20.22 -9.70
CA GLU A 151 -19.07 -21.57 -9.61
C GLU A 151 -18.44 -22.18 -8.36
N LEU A 152 -19.27 -22.32 -7.31
CA LEU A 152 -18.97 -23.16 -6.17
C LEU A 152 -18.52 -24.51 -6.73
N VAL A 153 -17.26 -24.86 -6.51
CA VAL A 153 -16.72 -26.17 -6.85
C VAL A 153 -17.53 -27.19 -6.03
N LYS A 154 -18.55 -27.78 -6.64
CA LYS A 154 -19.12 -29.03 -6.16
C LYS A 154 -17.98 -30.03 -6.20
N GLU A 155 -17.61 -30.53 -5.03
CA GLU A 155 -16.71 -31.67 -4.92
C GLU A 155 -17.19 -32.77 -5.87
N VAL A 156 -16.24 -33.43 -6.51
CA VAL A 156 -16.49 -34.50 -7.47
C VAL A 156 -17.18 -35.65 -6.73
N GLU A 157 -18.51 -35.67 -6.73
CA GLU A 157 -19.29 -36.86 -6.42
C GLU A 157 -19.28 -37.72 -7.69
N GLU A 158 -18.60 -38.86 -7.59
CA GLU A 158 -18.78 -39.98 -8.51
C GLU A 158 -20.27 -40.22 -8.71
N ALA A 159 -20.66 -40.48 -9.97
CA ALA A 159 -22.01 -40.77 -10.39
C ALA A 159 -22.76 -41.68 -9.40
N VAL A 160 -23.63 -41.07 -8.60
CA VAL A 160 -24.72 -41.75 -7.90
C VAL A 160 -25.99 -41.31 -8.61
N GLU A 161 -26.76 -42.30 -9.07
CA GLU A 161 -28.06 -42.15 -9.70
C GLU A 161 -28.92 -41.09 -8.99
N GLU A 162 -29.55 -40.23 -9.77
CA GLU A 162 -30.59 -39.31 -9.32
C GLU A 162 -31.65 -40.08 -8.52
N ILE A 163 -31.62 -39.92 -7.20
CA ILE A 163 -32.79 -40.12 -6.36
C ILE A 163 -33.29 -38.70 -6.09
N GLU A 164 -34.41 -38.35 -6.72
CA GLU A 164 -35.20 -37.17 -6.36
C GLU A 164 -35.60 -37.27 -4.88
N ASP A 165 -34.83 -36.64 -4.00
CA ASP A 165 -35.28 -36.35 -2.64
C ASP A 165 -36.17 -35.09 -2.71
N GLU A 166 -37.49 -35.29 -2.75
CA GLU A 166 -38.54 -34.27 -2.56
C GLU A 166 -38.56 -33.68 -1.12
N ALA A 167 -37.40 -33.50 -0.49
CA ALA A 167 -37.27 -33.11 0.92
C ALA A 167 -36.54 -31.78 1.16
N GLU A 168 -36.44 -30.89 0.16
CA GLU A 168 -36.12 -29.49 0.41
C GLU A 168 -37.37 -28.72 0.85
N LEU A 169 -37.67 -28.79 2.15
CA LEU A 169 -38.59 -27.87 2.82
C LEU A 169 -38.03 -26.45 2.73
N ILE A 170 -38.59 -25.65 1.81
CA ILE A 170 -38.30 -24.22 1.69
C ILE A 170 -38.66 -23.56 3.03
N LEU A 171 -37.66 -22.96 3.69
CA LEU A 171 -37.80 -22.35 5.03
C LEU A 171 -38.92 -21.30 5.09
N GLU A 172 -39.17 -20.60 3.97
CA GLU A 172 -40.27 -19.65 3.79
C GLU A 172 -41.66 -20.30 3.91
N LYS A 173 -41.80 -21.58 3.50
CA LYS A 173 -43.05 -22.35 3.60
C LYS A 173 -43.34 -22.77 5.03
N VAL A 174 -42.30 -23.12 5.79
CA VAL A 174 -42.41 -23.49 7.21
C VAL A 174 -42.74 -22.27 8.07
N GLU A 175 -42.21 -21.09 7.71
CA GLU A 175 -42.52 -19.84 8.40
C GLU A 175 -43.96 -19.38 8.11
N GLU A 176 -44.46 -19.58 6.89
CA GLU A 176 -45.85 -19.32 6.47
C GLU A 176 -46.86 -20.26 7.17
N GLU A 177 -46.55 -21.57 7.30
CA GLU A 177 -47.37 -22.53 8.05
C GLU A 177 -47.38 -22.24 9.56
N MET A 178 -46.26 -21.80 10.13
CA MET A 178 -46.21 -21.44 11.54
C MET A 178 -46.98 -20.14 11.82
N ALA A 179 -46.94 -19.17 10.90
CA ALA A 179 -47.69 -17.91 11.03
C ALA A 179 -49.22 -18.12 10.94
N THR A 180 -49.69 -19.10 10.17
CA THR A 180 -51.12 -19.46 10.12
C THR A 180 -51.60 -20.14 11.39
N PHE A 181 -50.73 -20.88 12.10
CA PHE A 181 -51.09 -21.55 13.36
C PHE A 181 -51.22 -20.59 14.56
N PHE A 182 -50.54 -19.44 14.54
CA PHE A 182 -50.54 -18.48 15.67
C PHE A 182 -51.47 -17.28 15.50
N CYS A 183 -52.13 -17.11 14.34
CA CYS A 183 -53.04 -16.00 14.06
C CYS A 183 -54.53 -16.35 14.14
N ASP A 184 -54.89 -17.58 14.55
CA ASP A 184 -56.27 -18.08 14.53
C ASP A 184 -56.94 -18.15 15.92
N ASP A 185 -56.55 -17.24 16.82
CA ASP A 185 -57.24 -17.05 18.11
C ASP A 185 -58.05 -15.75 18.05
N ASP A 186 -59.16 -15.80 17.30
CA ASP A 186 -60.47 -15.23 17.65
C ASP A 186 -61.39 -15.28 16.41
N ASP A 187 -62.46 -16.08 16.54
CA ASP A 187 -63.63 -16.17 15.65
C ASP A 187 -63.43 -16.75 14.24
N ASP A 188 -63.47 -18.08 14.08
CA ASP A 188 -64.51 -18.67 13.22
C ASP A 188 -64.76 -20.17 13.47
N GLU A 189 -65.97 -20.56 13.11
CA GLU A 189 -66.70 -21.76 13.49
C GLU A 189 -65.99 -23.11 13.26
N SER A 190 -66.32 -24.05 14.16
CA SER A 190 -66.14 -25.48 13.98
C SER A 190 -66.60 -25.94 12.59
N ALA A 191 -65.66 -26.13 11.67
CA ALA A 191 -65.85 -26.88 10.44
C ALA A 191 -65.99 -28.38 10.77
N ILE A 192 -67.12 -28.74 11.39
CA ILE A 192 -67.57 -30.11 11.49
C ILE A 192 -67.82 -30.58 10.07
N ASN A 193 -66.98 -31.50 9.60
CA ASN A 193 -67.01 -32.07 8.27
C ASN A 193 -68.43 -32.58 7.96
N LEU A 194 -69.14 -31.91 7.05
CA LEU A 194 -70.52 -32.21 6.65
C LEU A 194 -70.69 -33.67 6.16
N GLU A 195 -69.61 -34.27 5.67
CA GLU A 195 -69.54 -35.68 5.27
C GLU A 195 -69.64 -36.65 6.46
N ASP A 196 -69.04 -36.31 7.60
CA ASP A 196 -69.06 -37.16 8.82
C ASP A 196 -70.41 -37.10 9.53
N LEU A 197 -71.06 -35.93 9.57
CA LEU A 197 -72.44 -35.82 10.07
C LEU A 197 -73.44 -36.59 9.19
N ARG A 198 -73.25 -36.56 7.87
CA ARG A 198 -74.06 -37.34 6.93
C ARG A 198 -73.86 -38.85 7.14
N ASN A 199 -72.64 -39.31 7.36
CA ASN A 199 -72.36 -40.73 7.64
C ASN A 199 -72.92 -41.18 8.99
N ILE A 200 -72.88 -40.33 10.02
CA ILE A 200 -73.50 -40.61 11.32
C ILE A 200 -75.03 -40.64 11.18
N GLN A 201 -75.63 -39.73 10.41
CA GLN A 201 -77.07 -39.71 10.15
C GLN A 201 -77.52 -40.96 9.40
N ILE A 202 -76.77 -41.40 8.38
CA ILE A 202 -77.04 -42.66 7.66
C ILE A 202 -76.94 -43.86 8.61
N PHE A 203 -75.95 -43.88 9.51
CA PHE A 203 -75.79 -44.96 10.49
C PHE A 203 -76.92 -44.98 11.53
N LYS A 204 -77.42 -43.79 11.92
CA LYS A 204 -78.52 -43.63 12.87
C LYS A 204 -79.87 -43.99 12.25
N ASP A 205 -80.12 -43.59 10.99
CA ASP A 205 -81.29 -44.01 10.22
C ASP A 205 -81.28 -45.52 9.92
N PHE A 206 -80.10 -46.14 9.81
CA PHE A 206 -79.94 -47.59 9.68
C PHE A 206 -80.18 -48.33 11.01
N GLN A 207 -79.86 -47.72 12.16
CA GLN A 207 -80.16 -48.26 13.49
C GLN A 207 -81.63 -48.10 13.91
N GLU A 208 -82.28 -46.98 13.58
CA GLU A 208 -83.68 -46.73 13.93
C GLU A 208 -84.69 -47.50 13.05
N ASN A 209 -84.30 -47.90 11.84
CA ASN A 209 -85.13 -48.74 10.94
C ASN A 209 -84.90 -50.26 11.08
N GLN A 210 -84.02 -50.71 11.98
CA GLN A 210 -84.00 -52.12 12.37
C GLN A 210 -85.03 -52.36 13.47
N GLN A 211 -86.29 -52.55 13.05
CA GLN A 211 -87.17 -53.47 13.75
C GLN A 211 -86.36 -54.76 13.95
N LYS A 212 -86.07 -55.11 15.21
CA LYS A 212 -85.49 -56.41 15.57
C LYS A 212 -86.13 -57.49 14.70
N PRO A 213 -85.38 -58.22 13.87
CA PRO A 213 -85.88 -59.48 13.36
C PRO A 213 -85.88 -60.45 14.55
N GLU A 214 -86.96 -60.43 15.34
CA GLU A 214 -87.32 -61.54 16.23
C GLU A 214 -87.87 -62.68 15.38
N GLU A 215 -87.01 -63.21 14.52
CA GLU A 215 -87.19 -64.53 13.94
C GLU A 215 -85.77 -65.04 13.65
N ILE A 216 -85.41 -66.11 14.35
CA ILE A 216 -84.17 -66.84 14.12
C ILE A 216 -84.09 -67.11 12.60
N LEU A 217 -83.15 -66.43 11.91
CA LEU A 217 -82.82 -66.70 10.51
C LEU A 217 -82.35 -68.14 10.43
N LYS A 218 -83.29 -69.06 10.19
CA LYS A 218 -82.96 -70.43 9.80
C LYS A 218 -82.43 -70.32 8.38
N SER A 219 -81.12 -70.40 8.23
CA SER A 219 -80.47 -70.57 6.93
C SER A 219 -81.06 -71.82 6.28
N ASN A 220 -81.96 -71.64 5.33
CA ASN A 220 -82.37 -72.71 4.41
C ASN A 220 -81.33 -72.88 3.28
N VAL A 221 -80.10 -72.45 3.54
CA VAL A 221 -79.01 -72.41 2.57
C VAL A 221 -78.42 -73.80 2.48
N THR A 222 -78.54 -74.40 1.31
CA THR A 222 -78.01 -75.75 1.03
C THR A 222 -76.49 -75.67 0.93
N SER A 223 -75.76 -76.73 1.28
CA SER A 223 -74.28 -76.75 1.23
C SER A 223 -73.71 -76.30 -0.13
N GLU A 224 -74.47 -76.53 -1.21
CA GLU A 224 -74.12 -76.12 -2.57
C GLU A 224 -74.23 -74.61 -2.78
N GLU A 225 -75.27 -73.96 -2.25
CA GLU A 225 -75.44 -72.51 -2.30
C GLU A 225 -74.35 -71.81 -1.48
N TRP A 226 -73.91 -72.42 -0.38
CA TRP A 226 -72.81 -71.91 0.44
C TRP A 226 -71.47 -71.98 -0.29
N LEU A 227 -71.23 -73.02 -1.09
CA LEU A 227 -70.02 -73.15 -1.91
C LEU A 227 -70.00 -72.14 -3.06
N VAL A 228 -71.14 -71.89 -3.69
CA VAL A 228 -71.25 -70.87 -4.74
C VAL A 228 -71.01 -69.46 -4.16
N GLU A 229 -71.56 -69.17 -2.99
CA GLU A 229 -71.30 -67.92 -2.28
C GLU A 229 -69.85 -67.80 -1.81
N LEU A 230 -69.24 -68.91 -1.37
CA LEU A 230 -67.81 -68.97 -1.06
C LEU A 230 -66.99 -68.63 -2.30
N GLU A 231 -67.23 -69.27 -3.44
CA GLU A 231 -66.51 -69.03 -4.70
C GLU A 231 -66.71 -67.59 -5.21
N ARG A 232 -67.89 -67.01 -5.00
CA ARG A 232 -68.19 -65.61 -5.32
C ARG A 232 -67.43 -64.62 -4.45
N VAL A 233 -67.29 -64.91 -3.15
CA VAL A 233 -66.69 -64.00 -2.16
C VAL A 233 -65.18 -64.23 -1.99
N LEU A 234 -64.65 -65.40 -2.35
CA LEU A 234 -63.22 -65.73 -2.32
C LEU A 234 -62.33 -64.72 -3.07
N PRO A 235 -62.67 -64.26 -4.29
CA PRO A 235 -61.89 -63.20 -4.96
C PRO A 235 -62.03 -61.82 -4.28
N GLN A 236 -63.09 -61.57 -3.53
CA GLN A 236 -63.27 -60.32 -2.75
C GLN A 236 -62.52 -60.37 -1.40
N LEU A 237 -62.32 -61.57 -0.85
CA LEU A 237 -61.52 -61.83 0.36
C LEU A 237 -60.04 -62.02 0.08
N LYS A 238 -59.67 -62.21 -1.20
CA LYS A 238 -58.27 -62.23 -1.63
C LYS A 238 -57.75 -60.80 -1.56
N VAL A 239 -57.39 -60.38 -0.35
CA VAL A 239 -56.67 -59.13 -0.07
C VAL A 239 -55.32 -59.25 -0.75
N THR A 240 -55.25 -58.80 -2.00
CA THR A 240 -53.98 -58.54 -2.66
C THR A 240 -53.42 -57.31 -1.96
N ILE A 241 -52.53 -57.53 -0.99
CA ILE A 241 -51.65 -56.50 -0.45
C ILE A 241 -50.79 -56.06 -1.62
N LYS A 242 -51.28 -55.08 -2.40
CA LYS A 242 -50.43 -54.33 -3.30
C LYS A 242 -49.52 -53.54 -2.39
N THR A 243 -48.22 -53.77 -2.51
CA THR A 243 -47.19 -52.94 -1.88
C THR A 243 -47.37 -51.53 -2.40
N ASP A 244 -48.15 -50.72 -1.67
CA ASP A 244 -48.47 -49.36 -2.04
C ASP A 244 -47.43 -48.46 -1.35
N SER A 245 -47.06 -47.34 -1.97
CA SER A 245 -46.11 -46.37 -1.40
C SER A 245 -46.63 -45.75 -0.07
N ARG A 246 -47.90 -46.01 0.26
CA ARG A 246 -48.56 -45.65 1.53
C ARG A 246 -48.52 -46.76 2.57
N ASP A 247 -47.78 -47.85 2.32
CA ASP A 247 -47.54 -48.89 3.31
C ASP A 247 -46.60 -48.35 4.40
N TRP A 248 -47.21 -47.89 5.50
CA TRP A 248 -46.51 -47.51 6.73
C TRP A 248 -45.56 -48.60 7.24
N ARG A 249 -45.77 -49.87 6.84
CA ARG A 249 -44.86 -50.99 7.14
C ARG A 249 -43.51 -50.83 6.45
N ASN A 250 -43.49 -50.40 5.20
CA ASN A 250 -42.24 -50.14 4.48
C ASN A 250 -41.53 -48.91 5.07
N HIS A 251 -42.28 -47.86 5.42
CA HIS A 251 -41.72 -46.69 6.12
C HIS A 251 -41.18 -47.04 7.51
N LEU A 252 -41.86 -47.92 8.25
CA LEU A 252 -41.38 -48.39 9.55
C LEU A 252 -40.11 -49.22 9.41
N GLU A 253 -40.04 -50.10 8.41
CA GLU A 253 -38.84 -50.89 8.12
C GLU A 253 -37.67 -50.01 7.66
N GLN A 254 -37.94 -48.98 6.85
CA GLN A 254 -36.95 -47.95 6.47
C GLN A 254 -36.48 -47.15 7.68
N MET A 255 -37.39 -46.71 8.54
CA MET A 255 -37.05 -45.98 9.77
C MET A 255 -36.18 -46.83 10.71
N GLN A 256 -36.47 -48.13 10.84
CA GLN A 256 -35.63 -49.05 11.60
C GLN A 256 -34.23 -49.21 10.97
N LYS A 257 -34.14 -49.33 9.64
CA LYS A 257 -32.86 -49.39 8.92
C LYS A 257 -32.05 -48.11 9.10
N PHE A 258 -32.66 -46.94 8.96
CA PHE A 258 -31.99 -45.66 9.19
C PHE A 258 -31.57 -45.50 10.65
N ASN A 259 -32.42 -45.89 11.62
CA ASN A 259 -32.05 -45.82 13.03
C ASN A 259 -30.86 -46.71 13.36
N SER A 260 -30.82 -47.94 12.84
CA SER A 260 -29.65 -48.82 13.00
C SER A 260 -28.41 -48.27 12.31
N SER A 261 -28.55 -47.67 11.12
CA SER A 261 -27.43 -47.02 10.43
C SER A 261 -26.91 -45.80 11.21
N ILE A 262 -27.80 -44.99 11.78
CA ILE A 262 -27.45 -43.87 12.64
C ILE A 262 -26.75 -44.35 13.92
N GLU A 263 -27.26 -45.40 14.57
CA GLU A 263 -26.64 -45.99 15.76
C GLU A 263 -25.23 -46.55 15.47
N GLU A 264 -24.96 -47.00 14.25
CA GLU A 264 -23.63 -47.46 13.82
C GLU A 264 -22.68 -46.29 13.48
N VAL A 265 -23.15 -45.28 12.74
CA VAL A 265 -22.32 -44.17 12.25
C VAL A 265 -22.05 -43.12 13.33
N LEU A 266 -23.03 -42.81 14.17
CA LEU A 266 -22.94 -41.78 15.20
C LEU A 266 -21.76 -41.97 16.18
N PRO A 267 -21.49 -43.17 16.75
CA PRO A 267 -20.35 -43.36 17.64
C PRO A 267 -19.01 -43.20 16.91
N VAL A 268 -18.94 -43.61 15.64
CA VAL A 268 -17.72 -43.48 14.83
C VAL A 268 -17.42 -42.01 14.56
N THR A 269 -18.41 -41.26 14.08
CA THR A 269 -18.27 -39.82 13.80
C THR A 269 -17.97 -39.03 15.08
N LYS A 270 -18.64 -39.36 16.19
CA LYS A 270 -18.35 -38.75 17.49
C LYS A 270 -16.91 -39.00 17.95
N SER A 271 -16.43 -40.24 17.81
CA SER A 271 -15.05 -40.60 18.14
C SER A 271 -14.03 -39.84 17.27
N GLN A 272 -14.30 -39.69 15.97
CA GLN A 272 -13.46 -38.91 15.06
C GLN A 272 -13.45 -37.43 15.42
N LEU A 273 -14.61 -36.86 15.75
CA LEU A 273 -14.74 -35.47 16.17
C LEU A 273 -14.03 -35.21 17.51
N ASP A 274 -14.15 -36.13 18.48
CA ASP A 274 -13.46 -36.03 19.77
C ASP A 274 -11.93 -36.09 19.60
N LYS A 275 -11.44 -36.93 18.68
CA LYS A 275 -10.01 -36.98 18.33
C LYS A 275 -9.54 -35.67 17.71
N LEU A 276 -10.28 -35.15 16.73
CA LEU A 276 -9.97 -33.88 16.07
C LEU A 276 -10.01 -32.72 17.08
N HIS A 277 -10.99 -32.70 17.97
CA HIS A 277 -11.07 -31.72 19.05
C HIS A 277 -9.87 -31.81 20.00
N GLY A 278 -9.45 -33.02 20.38
CA GLY A 278 -8.25 -33.25 21.18
C GLY A 278 -6.98 -32.78 20.47
N ASP A 279 -6.82 -33.09 19.18
CA ASP A 279 -5.66 -32.69 18.38
C ASP A 279 -5.58 -31.17 18.21
N ILE A 280 -6.71 -30.51 17.92
CA ILE A 280 -6.80 -29.05 17.87
C ILE A 280 -6.44 -28.45 19.23
N THR A 281 -7.01 -28.94 20.32
CA THR A 281 -6.74 -28.45 21.68
C THR A 281 -5.26 -28.60 22.03
N ASN A 282 -4.65 -29.73 21.69
CA ASN A 282 -3.22 -29.97 21.89
C ASN A 282 -2.36 -29.04 21.03
N SER A 283 -2.75 -28.80 19.79
CA SER A 283 -2.04 -27.86 18.90
C SER A 283 -2.12 -26.42 19.42
N LEU A 284 -3.29 -25.99 19.92
CA LEU A 284 -3.50 -24.67 20.49
C LEU A 284 -2.71 -24.47 21.79
N ALA A 285 -2.64 -25.50 22.65
CA ALA A 285 -1.79 -25.48 23.83
C ALA A 285 -0.28 -25.38 23.46
N LYS A 286 0.16 -26.08 22.41
CA LYS A 286 1.53 -25.97 21.89
C LYS A 286 1.82 -24.59 21.31
N ILE A 287 0.87 -23.97 20.61
CA ILE A 287 1.00 -22.61 20.09
C ILE A 287 1.10 -21.63 21.27
N SER A 288 0.17 -21.69 22.24
CA SER A 288 0.18 -20.80 23.40
C SER A 288 1.46 -20.91 24.24
N THR A 289 2.01 -22.11 24.40
CA THR A 289 3.30 -22.30 25.10
C THR A 289 4.48 -21.74 24.31
N ARG A 290 4.50 -21.92 22.98
CA ARG A 290 5.52 -21.30 22.11
C ARG A 290 5.42 -19.78 22.10
N GLU A 291 4.23 -19.21 22.04
CA GLU A 291 4.02 -17.76 22.13
C GLU A 291 4.52 -17.21 23.45
N LYS A 292 4.17 -17.85 24.58
CA LYS A 292 4.70 -17.47 25.90
C LYS A 292 6.22 -17.54 25.94
N HIS A 293 6.81 -18.56 25.33
CA HIS A 293 8.26 -18.71 25.27
C HIS A 293 8.93 -17.62 24.43
N ILE A 294 8.38 -17.33 23.23
CA ILE A 294 8.87 -16.27 22.35
C ILE A 294 8.74 -14.92 23.06
N ASN A 295 7.59 -14.62 23.65
CA ASN A 295 7.39 -13.38 24.39
C ASN A 295 8.38 -13.26 25.56
N SER A 296 8.60 -14.34 26.31
CA SER A 296 9.60 -14.36 27.39
C SER A 296 11.03 -14.12 26.91
N GLN A 297 11.37 -14.47 25.67
CA GLN A 297 12.68 -14.20 25.08
C GLN A 297 12.78 -12.79 24.47
N LEU A 298 11.70 -12.29 23.87
CA LEU A 298 11.67 -10.98 23.21
C LEU A 298 11.54 -9.83 24.21
N GLU A 299 10.81 -10.00 25.31
CA GLU A 299 10.64 -8.98 26.35
C GLU A 299 11.98 -8.40 26.86
N PRO A 300 12.98 -9.20 27.28
CA PRO A 300 14.26 -8.65 27.72
C PRO A 300 15.03 -7.99 26.58
N LEU A 301 14.95 -8.49 25.35
CA LEU A 301 15.58 -7.86 24.19
C LEU A 301 14.96 -6.49 23.89
N LEU A 302 13.64 -6.38 24.01
CA LEU A 302 12.89 -5.14 23.78
C LEU A 302 13.19 -4.10 24.87
N ILE A 303 13.34 -4.54 26.12
CA ILE A 303 13.83 -3.69 27.22
C ILE A 303 15.26 -3.20 26.94
N ASN A 304 16.16 -4.09 26.53
CA ASN A 304 17.53 -3.71 26.19
C ASN A 304 17.59 -2.74 25.00
N PHE A 305 16.77 -2.95 23.97
CA PHE A 305 16.65 -2.03 22.84
C PHE A 305 16.18 -0.64 23.29
N ARG A 306 15.16 -0.60 24.16
CA ARG A 306 14.66 0.66 24.74
C ARG A 306 15.73 1.36 25.58
N ASN A 307 16.48 0.64 26.40
CA ASN A 307 17.58 1.20 27.18
C ASN A 307 18.68 1.76 26.27
N ASN A 308 19.08 1.03 25.22
CA ASN A 308 20.05 1.49 24.24
C ASN A 308 19.56 2.72 23.47
N GLN A 309 18.27 2.79 23.15
CA GLN A 309 17.66 3.95 22.51
C GLN A 309 17.67 5.17 23.43
N ASP A 310 17.36 4.97 24.72
CA ASP A 310 17.44 6.03 25.73
C ASP A 310 18.90 6.50 25.92
N GLU A 311 19.88 5.60 25.93
CA GLU A 311 21.31 5.96 25.98
C GLU A 311 21.75 6.73 24.75
N LEU A 312 21.34 6.31 23.55
CA LEU A 312 21.62 7.02 22.30
C LEU A 312 20.99 8.41 22.34
N SER A 313 19.74 8.54 22.79
CA SER A 313 19.08 9.85 22.90
C SER A 313 19.85 10.79 23.84
N LYS A 314 20.29 10.31 25.01
CA LYS A 314 21.14 11.06 25.95
C LYS A 314 22.47 11.46 25.30
N LEU A 315 23.12 10.55 24.57
CA LEU A 315 24.40 10.84 23.92
C LEU A 315 24.26 11.86 22.80
N THR A 316 23.17 11.78 22.02
CA THR A 316 22.87 12.78 20.98
C THR A 316 22.56 14.15 21.55
N GLU A 317 21.87 14.22 22.70
CA GLU A 317 21.62 15.49 23.39
C GLU A 317 22.92 16.10 23.94
N LEU A 318 23.78 15.28 24.55
CA LEU A 318 25.10 15.72 25.01
C LEU A 318 25.99 16.20 23.85
N TYR A 319 25.98 15.48 22.73
CA TYR A 319 26.71 15.87 21.53
C TYR A 319 26.17 17.19 20.94
N LYS A 320 24.84 17.33 20.87
CA LYS A 320 24.19 18.56 20.40
C LYS A 320 24.57 19.76 21.29
N ASN A 321 24.49 19.60 22.61
CA ASN A 321 24.88 20.66 23.56
C ASN A 321 26.38 20.99 23.47
N ALA A 322 27.25 19.99 23.32
CA ALA A 322 28.68 20.22 23.10
C ALA A 322 28.94 20.95 21.78
N ASN A 323 28.21 20.62 20.71
CA ASN A 323 28.31 21.28 19.42
C ASN A 323 27.80 22.73 19.49
N GLU A 324 26.68 22.99 20.17
CA GLU A 324 26.18 24.34 20.44
C GLU A 324 27.24 25.17 21.18
N LYS A 325 27.82 24.65 22.27
CA LYS A 325 28.93 25.31 22.98
C LYS A 325 30.16 25.52 22.11
N MET A 326 30.49 24.57 21.23
CA MET A 326 31.61 24.72 20.31
C MET A 326 31.34 25.84 19.29
N THR A 327 30.11 25.93 18.78
CA THR A 327 29.71 27.02 17.86
C THR A 327 29.72 28.37 18.57
N GLU A 328 29.29 28.46 19.82
CA GLU A 328 29.38 29.68 20.64
C GLU A 328 30.83 30.08 20.85
N LYS A 329 31.71 29.16 21.24
CA LYS A 329 33.15 29.44 21.38
C LYS A 329 33.78 29.87 20.05
N SER A 330 33.38 29.26 18.93
CA SER A 330 33.85 29.66 17.61
C SER A 330 33.40 31.09 17.27
N LYS A 331 32.15 31.47 17.60
CA LYS A 331 31.64 32.84 17.40
C LYS A 331 32.39 33.86 18.27
N VAL A 332 32.67 33.51 19.52
CA VAL A 332 33.47 34.35 20.41
C VAL A 332 34.89 34.50 19.87
N LEU A 333 35.49 33.43 19.35
CA LEU A 333 36.83 33.48 18.78
C LEU A 333 36.88 34.35 17.51
N THR A 334 35.87 34.26 16.63
CA THR A 334 35.78 35.16 15.47
C THR A 334 35.62 36.62 15.91
N GLN A 335 34.79 36.89 16.92
CA GLN A 335 34.62 38.24 17.46
C GLN A 335 35.92 38.80 18.05
N ILE A 336 36.65 38.01 18.85
CA ILE A 336 37.96 38.43 19.38
C ILE A 336 38.97 38.65 18.24
N THR A 337 38.92 37.84 17.18
CA THR A 337 39.79 38.00 16.01
C THR A 337 39.48 39.30 15.26
N GLU A 338 38.19 39.64 15.11
CA GLU A 338 37.74 40.91 14.52
C GLU A 338 38.16 42.11 15.38
N GLU A 339 38.01 42.02 16.71
CA GLU A 339 38.48 43.06 17.64
C GLU A 339 40.00 43.24 17.57
N LEU A 340 40.77 42.14 17.46
CA LEU A 340 42.21 42.20 17.27
C LEU A 340 42.61 42.83 15.93
N GLU A 341 41.92 42.50 14.83
CA GLU A 341 42.20 43.12 13.53
C GLU A 341 41.81 44.60 13.53
N HIS A 342 40.74 44.97 14.23
CA HIS A 342 40.37 46.37 14.45
C HIS A 342 41.45 47.14 15.22
N ILE A 343 41.93 46.59 16.36
CA ILE A 343 43.01 47.20 17.15
C ILE A 343 44.30 47.29 16.33
N LYS A 344 44.62 46.24 15.55
CA LYS A 344 45.78 46.23 14.67
C LYS A 344 45.67 47.32 13.59
N LYS A 345 44.49 47.50 12.99
CA LYS A 345 44.24 48.58 12.03
C LYS A 345 44.37 49.96 12.68
N GLU A 346 43.82 50.17 13.88
CA GLU A 346 44.04 51.42 14.62
C GLU A 346 45.53 51.64 14.93
N MET A 347 46.27 50.59 15.27
CA MET A 347 47.70 50.68 15.54
C MET A 347 48.49 51.00 14.28
N GLU A 348 48.13 50.42 13.13
CA GLU A 348 48.70 50.75 11.82
C GLU A 348 48.36 52.17 11.38
N GLU A 349 47.13 52.65 11.59
CA GLU A 349 46.73 54.03 11.33
C GLU A 349 47.48 55.03 12.22
N ARG A 350 47.58 54.74 13.53
CA ARG A 350 48.41 55.55 14.46
C ARG A 350 49.88 55.48 14.08
N GLY A 351 50.39 54.30 13.69
CA GLY A 351 51.77 54.11 13.25
C GLY A 351 52.05 54.91 11.98
N ALA A 352 51.17 54.82 10.98
CA ALA A 352 51.24 55.63 9.77
C ALA A 352 51.17 57.12 10.09
N SER A 353 50.26 57.56 10.97
CA SER A 353 50.17 58.96 11.40
C SER A 353 51.40 59.44 12.18
N MET A 354 52.07 58.57 12.94
CA MET A 354 53.27 58.93 13.71
C MET A 354 54.53 58.90 12.85
N THR A 355 54.53 58.10 11.78
CA THR A 355 55.64 57.98 10.81
C THR A 355 55.47 58.92 9.62
N ASP A 356 54.26 59.45 9.41
CA ASP A 356 53.98 60.44 8.39
C ASP A 356 54.69 61.76 8.77
N GLY A 357 55.88 61.94 8.22
CA GLY A 357 56.64 63.18 8.32
C GLY A 357 56.07 64.29 7.43
N ALA A 358 55.00 64.07 6.66
CA ALA A 358 54.40 65.10 5.80
C ALA A 358 53.95 66.36 6.57
N PRO A 359 53.36 66.29 7.78
CA PRO A 359 53.07 67.49 8.59
C PRO A 359 54.36 68.24 8.92
N LEU A 360 55.43 67.53 9.29
CA LEU A 360 56.72 68.13 9.62
C LEU A 360 57.37 68.77 8.39
N ILE A 361 57.28 68.12 7.22
CA ILE A 361 57.76 68.65 5.94
C ILE A 361 56.95 69.89 5.52
N ASN A 362 55.63 69.89 5.74
CA ASN A 362 54.77 71.04 5.45
C ASN A 362 55.09 72.22 6.37
N ILE A 363 55.31 71.99 7.67
CA ILE A 363 55.79 73.02 8.60
C ILE A 363 57.16 73.55 8.16
N LYS A 364 58.09 72.65 7.77
CA LYS A 364 59.40 73.06 7.26
C LYS A 364 59.30 73.89 5.97
N LYS A 365 58.41 73.54 5.04
CA LYS A 365 58.13 74.32 3.83
C LYS A 365 57.53 75.68 4.16
N ALA A 366 56.59 75.75 5.10
CA ALA A 366 56.00 77.02 5.56
C ALA A 366 57.06 77.93 6.19
N ILE A 367 57.94 77.38 7.04
CA ILE A 367 59.07 78.11 7.63
C ILE A 367 60.02 78.62 6.53
N ALA A 368 60.35 77.79 5.54
CA ALA A 368 61.20 78.21 4.43
C ALA A 368 60.58 79.33 3.60
N LYS A 369 59.26 79.28 3.37
CA LYS A 369 58.52 80.35 2.68
C LYS A 369 58.57 81.66 3.47
N ILE A 370 58.30 81.63 4.77
CA ILE A 370 58.38 82.81 5.64
C ILE A 370 59.81 83.39 5.63
N LYS A 371 60.85 82.55 5.66
CA LYS A 371 62.24 83.03 5.56
C LYS A 371 62.52 83.74 4.25
N ASN A 372 62.03 83.22 3.13
CA ASN A 372 62.18 83.89 1.83
C ASN A 372 61.41 85.21 1.77
N GLU A 373 60.20 85.27 2.33
CA GLU A 373 59.41 86.50 2.43
C GLU A 373 60.13 87.55 3.30
N ILE A 374 60.82 87.16 4.38
CA ILE A 374 61.65 88.06 5.19
C ILE A 374 62.81 88.63 4.36
N ILE A 375 63.54 87.79 3.62
CA ILE A 375 64.65 88.25 2.76
C ILE A 375 64.13 89.21 1.69
N GLU A 376 62.98 88.93 1.09
CA GLU A 376 62.36 89.81 0.10
C GLU A 376 61.97 91.16 0.72
N LEU A 377 61.42 91.16 1.93
CA LEU A 377 61.10 92.38 2.66
C LEU A 377 62.37 93.17 3.04
N ASP A 378 63.45 92.51 3.45
CA ASP A 378 64.73 93.17 3.75
C ASP A 378 65.33 93.86 2.51
N VAL A 379 65.25 93.21 1.34
CA VAL A 379 65.68 93.83 0.07
C VAL A 379 64.81 95.05 -0.26
N LYS A 380 63.49 94.94 -0.09
CA LYS A 380 62.57 96.07 -0.30
C LYS A 380 62.89 97.22 0.65
N ILE A 381 63.12 96.93 1.93
CA ILE A 381 63.53 97.93 2.93
C ILE A 381 64.84 98.60 2.49
N GLY A 382 65.86 97.84 2.09
CA GLY A 382 67.13 98.41 1.62
C GLY A 382 66.99 99.28 0.37
N VAL A 383 66.11 98.91 -0.57
CA VAL A 383 65.78 99.77 -1.73
C VAL A 383 65.08 101.04 -1.29
N PHE A 384 64.08 100.93 -0.40
CA PHE A 384 63.39 102.11 0.14
C PHE A 384 64.34 103.02 0.94
N GLU A 385 65.27 102.46 1.71
CA GLU A 385 66.31 103.22 2.41
C GLU A 385 67.23 103.96 1.45
N ASN A 386 67.66 103.32 0.36
CA ASN A 386 68.46 103.96 -0.69
C ASN A 386 67.66 105.04 -1.42
N GLU A 387 66.38 104.79 -1.72
CA GLU A 387 65.49 105.77 -2.35
C GLU A 387 65.28 106.99 -1.44
N ILE A 388 65.10 106.78 -0.13
CA ILE A 388 65.05 107.85 0.87
C ILE A 388 66.40 108.60 0.96
N LEU A 389 67.52 107.89 0.94
CA LEU A 389 68.86 108.50 0.92
C LEU A 389 69.09 109.34 -0.34
N GLN A 390 68.66 108.85 -1.49
CA GLN A 390 68.72 109.59 -2.75
C GLN A 390 67.83 110.82 -2.74
N GLN A 391 66.63 110.75 -2.17
CA GLN A 391 65.78 111.92 -1.96
C GLN A 391 66.47 112.93 -1.03
N LYS A 392 67.01 112.49 0.10
CA LYS A 392 67.76 113.36 1.01
C LYS A 392 68.99 113.99 0.35
N LEU A 393 69.70 113.27 -0.50
CA LEU A 393 70.83 113.80 -1.26
C LEU A 393 70.38 114.78 -2.33
N LYS A 394 69.28 114.50 -3.05
CA LYS A 394 68.67 115.41 -4.02
C LYS A 394 68.23 116.72 -3.36
N ASP A 395 67.56 116.64 -2.22
CA ASP A 395 67.21 117.81 -1.41
C ASP A 395 68.46 118.61 -1.03
N LYS A 396 69.54 117.92 -0.60
CA LYS A 396 70.81 118.58 -0.25
C LYS A 396 71.48 119.24 -1.44
N THR A 397 71.48 118.64 -2.64
CA THR A 397 71.96 119.29 -3.86
C THR A 397 71.04 120.41 -4.35
N PHE A 398 69.73 120.33 -4.11
CA PHE A 398 68.80 121.42 -4.38
C PHE A 398 69.14 122.64 -3.51
N TYR A 399 69.37 122.43 -2.21
CA TYR A 399 69.87 123.48 -1.33
C TYR A 399 71.25 124.01 -1.75
N GLN A 400 72.13 123.18 -2.31
CA GLN A 400 73.43 123.61 -2.83
C GLN A 400 73.30 124.44 -4.13
N GLN A 401 72.36 124.08 -5.02
CA GLN A 401 72.07 124.82 -6.25
C GLN A 401 71.32 126.14 -6.00
N ASP A 402 70.50 126.22 -4.94
CA ASP A 402 69.89 127.47 -4.48
C ASP A 402 70.93 128.45 -3.89
N ILE A 403 72.05 127.94 -3.35
CA ILE A 403 73.17 128.77 -2.87
C ILE A 403 74.03 129.30 -4.03
N ASP A 404 74.17 128.53 -5.11
CA ASP A 404 75.03 128.88 -6.26
C ASP A 404 74.30 129.61 -7.42
N SER A 405 73.02 129.96 -7.26
CA SER A 405 72.30 130.81 -8.23
C SER A 405 72.43 132.31 -7.89
N PRO A 406 73.07 133.14 -8.75
CA PRO A 406 73.29 134.56 -8.47
C PRO A 406 72.00 135.37 -8.62
N THR A 407 71.54 135.97 -7.53
CA THR A 407 70.44 136.93 -7.51
C THR A 407 70.94 138.30 -7.98
N PHE A 408 70.60 138.64 -9.23
CA PHE A 408 70.63 140.02 -9.74
C PHE A 408 69.38 140.78 -9.27
N ILE A 409 69.60 142.02 -8.82
CA ILE A 409 68.62 142.99 -8.33
C ILE A 409 67.79 143.58 -9.50
N LEU A 410 66.46 143.71 -9.35
CA LEU A 410 65.70 144.96 -9.58
C LEU A 410 64.17 144.83 -9.39
N SER A 411 63.65 145.78 -8.59
CA SER A 411 62.24 146.23 -8.39
C SER A 411 61.46 145.61 -7.25
#